data_AF-A0A8T4KH59-F1
#
_entry.id   AF-A0A8T4KH59-F1
#
_cell.length_a   1.000
_cell.length_b   1.000
_cell.length_c   1.000
_cell.angle_alpha   90.00
_cell.angle_beta   90.00
_cell.angle_gamma   90.00
#
_symmetry.space_group_name_H-M   'P 1'
#
loop_
_entity.id
_entity.type
_entity.pdbx_description
1 polymer ?
#
loop_
_entity_poly.entity_id
_entity_poly.type
_entity_poly.pdbx_seq_one_letter_code
_entity_poly.pdbx_strand_id
1 'polypeptide(L)'
;MVEISAFLGPEFYGFILPFLFTFAIVYGLLIKANLFGKNERVAPMLALVIAFFVTAVGGPTLAAFFTNLFGGASMFLGGILVVILLVTLVSGKSQTMNLAVIVITVLIGAFLFLSSSSATGFIGIAVDSTTATLAFALVVILIAIYYITRPEGATAKKD
;
A
#
# COMPACT_ATOMS: atom_id res chain seq x y z
N MET A 1 -31.93 12.23 -3.64
CA MET A 1 -30.60 12.41 -4.25
C MET A 1 -29.75 11.27 -3.66
N VAL A 2 -29.47 10.22 -4.44
CA VAL A 2 -28.72 9.05 -3.94
C VAL A 2 -27.26 9.45 -3.89
N GLU A 3 -26.66 9.46 -2.70
CA GLU A 3 -25.26 9.84 -2.55
C GLU A 3 -24.37 8.79 -3.20
N ILE A 4 -23.60 9.19 -4.22
CA ILE A 4 -22.66 8.32 -4.95
C ILE A 4 -21.56 7.78 -4.00
N SER A 5 -21.30 8.46 -2.88
CA SER A 5 -20.43 8.01 -1.79
C SER A 5 -20.87 6.68 -1.18
N ALA A 6 -22.17 6.38 -1.17
CA ALA A 6 -22.69 5.09 -0.68
C ALA A 6 -22.41 3.94 -1.66
N PHE A 7 -22.30 4.23 -2.96
CA PHE A 7 -22.03 3.21 -3.99
C PHE A 7 -20.57 2.75 -4.00
N LEU A 8 -19.61 3.57 -3.54
CA LEU A 8 -18.20 3.19 -3.39
C LEU A 8 -17.81 3.04 -1.90
N GLY A 9 -18.79 2.84 -1.03
CA GLY A 9 -18.58 2.69 0.41
C GLY A 9 -18.01 1.32 0.82
N PRO A 10 -17.88 1.06 2.13
CA PRO A 10 -17.42 -0.21 2.68
C PRO A 10 -18.16 -1.43 2.13
N GLU A 11 -19.45 -1.28 1.82
CA GLU A 11 -20.31 -2.31 1.24
C GLU A 11 -19.88 -2.71 -0.19
N PHE A 12 -19.43 -1.73 -1.00
CA PHE A 12 -18.93 -1.99 -2.35
C PHE A 12 -17.64 -2.81 -2.29
N TYR A 13 -16.68 -2.42 -1.46
CA TYR A 13 -15.43 -3.15 -1.30
C TYR A 13 -15.62 -4.48 -0.55
N GLY A 14 -16.60 -4.58 0.34
CA GLY A 14 -16.91 -5.78 1.10
C GLY A 14 -17.58 -6.88 0.28
N PHE A 15 -18.29 -6.52 -0.79
CA PHE A 15 -19.01 -7.48 -1.64
C PHE A 15 -18.47 -7.55 -3.07
N ILE A 16 -18.36 -6.41 -3.76
CA ILE A 16 -18.05 -6.38 -5.20
C ILE A 16 -16.60 -6.79 -5.46
N LEU A 17 -15.66 -6.38 -4.62
CA LEU A 17 -14.25 -6.72 -4.83
C LEU A 17 -13.98 -8.23 -4.66
N PRO A 18 -14.41 -8.89 -3.57
CA PRO A 18 -14.40 -10.35 -3.46
C PRO A 18 -15.09 -11.08 -4.61
N PHE A 19 -16.24 -10.56 -5.06
CA PHE A 19 -16.99 -11.11 -6.18
C PHE A 19 -16.20 -11.08 -7.48
N LEU A 20 -15.67 -9.91 -7.86
CA LEU A 20 -14.92 -9.75 -9.10
C LEU A 20 -13.65 -10.61 -9.11
N PHE A 21 -12.95 -10.69 -7.97
CA PHE A 21 -11.77 -11.55 -7.86
C PHE A 21 -12.13 -13.04 -7.99
N THR A 22 -13.18 -13.49 -7.30
CA THR A 22 -13.63 -14.88 -7.39
C THR A 22 -14.06 -15.21 -8.81
N PHE A 23 -14.82 -14.32 -9.45
CA PHE A 23 -15.22 -14.45 -10.84
C PHE A 23 -14.00 -14.59 -11.76
N ALA A 24 -13.02 -13.68 -11.64
CA ALA A 24 -11.83 -13.68 -12.49
C ALA A 24 -11.01 -14.98 -12.32
N ILE A 25 -10.83 -15.44 -11.09
CA ILE A 25 -10.09 -16.69 -10.80
C ILE A 25 -10.83 -17.90 -11.37
N VAL A 26 -12.12 -18.04 -11.08
CA VAL A 26 -12.91 -19.19 -11.52
C VAL A 26 -13.06 -19.20 -13.05
N TYR A 27 -13.30 -18.04 -13.66
CA TYR A 27 -13.37 -17.89 -15.11
C TYR A 27 -12.03 -18.24 -15.78
N GLY A 28 -10.92 -17.72 -15.26
CA GLY A 28 -9.57 -18.02 -15.76
C GLY A 28 -9.24 -19.50 -15.66
N LEU A 29 -9.61 -20.15 -14.55
CA LEU A 29 -9.46 -21.60 -14.37
C LEU A 29 -10.30 -22.40 -15.37
N LEU A 30 -11.56 -22.02 -15.57
CA LEU A 30 -12.49 -22.67 -16.50
C LEU A 30 -12.02 -22.59 -17.95
N ILE A 31 -11.49 -21.43 -18.37
CA ILE A 31 -10.88 -21.27 -19.69
C ILE A 31 -9.62 -22.14 -19.81
N LYS A 32 -8.73 -22.08 -18.84
CA LYS A 32 -7.47 -22.84 -18.86
C LYS A 32 -7.69 -24.34 -18.88
N ALA A 33 -8.70 -24.82 -18.16
CA ALA A 33 -9.07 -26.23 -18.11
C ALA A 33 -9.77 -26.71 -19.39
N ASN A 34 -10.18 -25.80 -20.28
CA ASN A 34 -10.88 -26.08 -21.54
C ASN A 34 -12.07 -27.04 -21.38
N LEU A 35 -12.76 -26.97 -20.23
CA LEU A 35 -13.82 -27.91 -19.85
C LEU A 35 -15.05 -27.83 -20.77
N PHE A 36 -15.22 -26.71 -21.48
CA PHE A 36 -16.38 -26.45 -22.32
C PHE A 36 -16.06 -26.30 -23.81
N GLY A 37 -14.82 -26.58 -24.23
CA GLY A 37 -14.43 -26.61 -25.64
C GLY A 37 -14.86 -25.36 -26.41
N LYS A 38 -15.68 -25.55 -27.46
CA LYS A 38 -16.19 -24.46 -28.33
C LYS A 38 -17.31 -23.63 -27.71
N ASN A 39 -17.87 -24.03 -26.56
CA ASN A 39 -18.99 -23.32 -25.95
C ASN A 39 -18.50 -22.23 -24.98
N GLU A 40 -18.04 -21.13 -25.57
CA GLU A 40 -17.43 -20.00 -24.86
C GLU A 40 -18.38 -19.26 -23.91
N ARG A 41 -19.70 -19.52 -23.98
CA ARG A 41 -20.71 -18.85 -23.14
C ARG A 41 -20.93 -19.51 -21.79
N VAL A 42 -20.60 -20.80 -21.66
CA VAL A 42 -20.88 -21.57 -20.43
C VAL A 42 -19.88 -21.23 -19.32
N ALA A 43 -18.60 -21.11 -19.66
CA ALA A 43 -17.54 -20.75 -18.71
C ALA A 43 -17.81 -19.43 -17.96
N PRO A 44 -18.13 -18.29 -18.61
CA PRO A 44 -18.39 -17.04 -17.90
C PRO A 44 -19.69 -17.08 -17.09
N MET A 45 -20.75 -17.75 -17.59
CA MET A 45 -22.00 -17.90 -16.82
C MET A 45 -21.79 -18.72 -15.55
N LEU A 46 -21.07 -19.85 -15.65
CA LEU A 46 -20.77 -20.71 -14.52
C LEU A 46 -19.86 -19.99 -13.51
N ALA A 47 -18.83 -19.30 -13.99
CA ALA A 47 -17.96 -18.49 -13.13
C ALA A 47 -18.74 -17.41 -12.38
N LEU A 48 -19.72 -16.76 -13.04
CA LEU A 48 -20.56 -15.75 -12.42
C LEU A 48 -21.44 -16.33 -11.31
N VAL A 49 -22.09 -17.47 -11.57
CA VAL A 49 -22.90 -18.17 -10.55
C VAL A 49 -22.03 -18.59 -9.36
N ILE A 50 -20.87 -19.19 -9.61
CA ILE A 50 -19.94 -19.60 -8.56
C ILE A 50 -19.46 -18.38 -7.75
N ALA A 51 -19.09 -17.28 -8.42
CA ALA A 51 -18.65 -16.06 -7.75
C ALA A 51 -19.75 -15.47 -6.86
N PHE A 52 -21.01 -15.48 -7.32
CA PHE A 52 -22.15 -15.05 -6.49
C PHE A 52 -22.31 -15.94 -5.25
N PHE A 53 -22.28 -17.26 -5.40
CA PHE A 53 -22.40 -18.19 -4.27
C PHE A 53 -21.26 -18.05 -3.26
N VAL A 54 -20.03 -18.01 -3.74
CA VAL A 54 -18.83 -17.88 -2.88
C VAL A 54 -18.84 -16.54 -2.16
N THR A 55 -19.26 -15.46 -2.82
CA THR A 55 -19.35 -14.14 -2.16
C THR A 55 -20.51 -14.08 -1.17
N ALA A 56 -21.63 -14.74 -1.45
CA ALA A 56 -22.75 -14.79 -0.50
C ALA A 56 -22.41 -15.54 0.78
N VAL A 57 -21.61 -16.62 0.69
CA VAL A 57 -21.26 -17.47 1.84
C VAL A 57 -19.97 -17.02 2.52
N GLY A 58 -18.96 -16.64 1.76
CA GLY A 58 -17.60 -16.33 2.22
C GLY A 58 -17.19 -14.86 2.03
N GLY A 59 -18.09 -13.99 1.57
CA GLY A 59 -17.81 -12.59 1.25
C GLY A 59 -17.05 -11.83 2.35
N PRO A 60 -17.52 -11.83 3.62
CA PRO A 60 -16.82 -11.14 4.70
C PRO A 60 -15.39 -11.64 4.93
N THR A 61 -15.16 -12.95 4.84
CA THR A 61 -13.83 -13.56 5.02
C THR A 61 -12.90 -13.21 3.86
N LEU A 62 -13.39 -13.26 2.63
CA LEU A 62 -12.64 -12.86 1.44
C LEU A 62 -12.32 -11.36 1.46
N ALA A 63 -13.29 -10.51 1.84
CA ALA A 63 -13.08 -9.08 2.00
C ALA A 63 -11.98 -8.81 3.03
N ALA A 64 -12.06 -9.42 4.22
CA ALA A 64 -11.03 -9.28 5.24
C ALA A 64 -9.65 -9.77 4.76
N PHE A 65 -9.60 -10.89 4.02
CA PHE A 65 -8.36 -11.37 3.41
C PHE A 65 -7.77 -10.35 2.43
N PHE A 66 -8.57 -9.82 1.51
CA PHE A 66 -8.11 -8.82 0.54
C PHE A 66 -7.70 -7.51 1.21
N THR A 67 -8.45 -7.05 2.21
CA THR A 67 -8.09 -5.86 2.99
C THR A 67 -6.77 -6.08 3.74
N ASN A 68 -6.53 -7.25 4.31
CA ASN A 68 -5.27 -7.55 4.97
C ASN A 68 -4.12 -7.71 3.98
N LEU A 69 -4.34 -8.36 2.84
CA LEU A 69 -3.34 -8.58 1.81
C LEU A 69 -2.94 -7.27 1.14
N PHE A 70 -3.90 -6.50 0.62
CA PHE A 70 -3.65 -5.22 -0.04
C PHE A 70 -3.33 -4.10 0.95
N GLY A 71 -3.90 -4.14 2.17
CA GLY A 71 -3.53 -3.22 3.25
C GLY A 71 -2.09 -3.46 3.71
N GLY A 72 -1.71 -4.72 3.93
CA GLY A 72 -0.32 -5.09 4.23
C GLY A 72 0.62 -4.74 3.08
N ALA A 73 0.27 -5.09 1.84
CA ALA A 73 1.09 -4.77 0.67
C ALA A 73 1.24 -3.27 0.44
N SER A 74 0.16 -2.48 0.61
CA SER A 74 0.23 -1.02 0.47
C SER A 74 1.07 -0.39 1.57
N MET A 75 1.03 -0.93 2.80
CA MET A 75 1.94 -0.55 3.87
C MET A 75 3.40 -0.80 3.46
N PHE A 76 3.76 -2.01 3.03
CA PHE A 76 5.12 -2.32 2.57
C PHE A 76 5.58 -1.43 1.41
N LEU A 77 4.73 -1.25 0.40
CA LEU A 77 5.02 -0.38 -0.74
C LEU A 77 5.17 1.08 -0.30
N GLY A 78 4.34 1.55 0.62
CA GLY A 78 4.44 2.89 1.21
C GLY A 78 5.76 3.09 1.96
N GLY A 79 6.19 2.10 2.75
CA GLY A 79 7.49 2.13 3.43
C GLY A 79 8.67 2.22 2.46
N ILE A 80 8.64 1.43 1.38
CA ILE A 80 9.64 1.50 0.31
C ILE A 80 9.61 2.89 -0.35
N LEU A 81 8.42 3.42 -0.63
CA LEU A 81 8.26 4.74 -1.24
C LEU A 81 8.87 5.86 -0.38
N VAL A 82 8.68 5.79 0.93
CA VAL A 82 9.27 6.73 1.91
C VAL A 82 10.79 6.66 1.88
N VAL A 83 11.36 5.45 1.88
CA VAL A 83 12.81 5.27 1.81
C VAL A 83 13.36 5.86 0.51
N ILE A 84 12.70 5.59 -0.62
CA ILE A 84 13.07 6.17 -1.92
C ILE A 84 12.99 7.70 -1.85
N LEU A 85 11.92 8.27 -1.30
CA LEU A 85 11.76 9.72 -1.15
C LEU A 85 12.86 10.35 -0.30
N LEU A 86 13.24 9.73 0.81
CA LEU A 86 14.32 10.25 1.66
C LEU A 86 15.68 10.14 0.95
N VAL A 87 15.93 9.04 0.24
CA VAL A 87 17.16 8.89 -0.56
C VAL A 87 17.22 9.93 -1.67
N THR A 88 16.15 10.15 -2.42
CA THR A 88 16.12 11.15 -3.50
C THR A 88 16.26 12.58 -2.96
N LEU A 89 15.64 12.88 -1.82
CA LEU A 89 15.73 14.18 -1.17
C LEU A 89 17.16 14.49 -0.69
N VAL A 90 17.83 13.51 -0.07
CA VAL A 90 19.18 13.71 0.47
C VAL A 90 20.21 13.66 -0.66
N SER A 91 20.00 12.85 -1.70
CA SER A 91 20.95 12.71 -2.80
C SER A 91 21.06 13.96 -3.66
N GLY A 92 19.99 14.76 -3.78
CA GLY A 92 20.00 15.95 -4.63
C GLY A 92 20.49 15.66 -6.06
N LYS A 93 20.76 16.69 -6.87
CA LYS A 93 21.25 16.53 -8.25
C LYS A 93 22.72 16.06 -8.34
N SER A 94 23.40 15.89 -7.20
CA SER A 94 24.84 15.63 -7.14
C SER A 94 25.13 14.17 -6.76
N GLN A 95 25.77 13.47 -7.68
CA GLN A 95 26.06 12.03 -7.65
C GLN A 95 27.11 11.60 -6.61
N THR A 96 27.64 12.52 -5.80
CA THR A 96 28.67 12.25 -4.78
C THR A 96 28.07 12.23 -3.38
N MET A 97 27.07 11.38 -3.16
CA MET A 97 26.56 11.15 -1.81
C MET A 97 27.39 10.09 -1.09
N ASN A 98 27.85 10.43 0.12
CA ASN A 98 28.60 9.52 0.97
C ASN A 98 27.68 8.36 1.41
N LEU A 99 28.08 7.12 1.14
CA LEU A 99 27.31 5.89 1.39
C LEU A 99 26.75 5.84 2.82
N ALA A 100 27.51 6.37 3.79
CA ALA A 100 27.12 6.47 5.19
C ALA A 100 25.82 7.28 5.40
N VAL A 101 25.62 8.37 4.65
CA VAL A 101 24.42 9.22 4.77
C VAL A 101 23.19 8.52 4.19
N ILE A 102 23.35 7.78 3.09
CA ILE A 102 22.28 6.94 2.52
C ILE A 102 21.88 5.89 3.55
N VAL A 103 22.85 5.16 4.09
CA VAL A 103 22.60 4.07 5.06
C VAL A 103 21.91 4.59 6.31
N ILE A 104 22.36 5.72 6.89
CA ILE A 104 21.73 6.33 8.06
C ILE A 104 20.28 6.75 7.75
N THR A 105 20.04 7.36 6.60
CA THR A 105 18.71 7.83 6.19
C THR A 105 17.75 6.66 5.98
N VAL A 106 18.22 5.59 5.33
CA VAL A 106 17.47 4.35 5.13
C VAL A 106 17.16 3.68 6.47
N LEU A 107 18.13 3.62 7.39
CA LEU A 107 17.93 3.05 8.73
C LEU A 107 16.90 3.84 9.55
N ILE A 108 16.94 5.18 9.50
CA ILE A 108 15.95 6.02 10.19
C ILE A 108 14.55 5.84 9.56
N GLY A 109 14.45 5.86 8.22
CA GLY A 109 13.19 5.65 7.52
C GLY A 109 12.59 4.27 7.81
N ALA A 110 13.40 3.22 7.76
CA ALA A 110 12.99 1.86 8.12
C ALA A 110 12.60 1.75 9.59
N PHE A 111 13.36 2.35 10.50
CA PHE A 111 13.06 2.35 11.93
C PHE A 111 11.71 3.03 12.23
N LEU A 112 11.46 4.22 11.66
CA LEU A 112 10.20 4.94 11.85
C LEU A 112 9.02 4.20 11.22
N PHE A 113 9.21 3.58 10.06
CA PHE A 113 8.19 2.78 9.39
C PHE A 113 7.84 1.49 10.14
N LEU A 114 8.84 0.76 10.66
CA LEU A 114 8.60 -0.44 11.46
C LEU A 114 8.00 -0.11 12.82
N SER A 115 8.34 1.05 13.38
CA SER A 115 7.74 1.55 14.64
C SER A 115 6.29 1.98 14.47
N SER A 116 5.87 2.40 13.27
CA SER A 116 4.45 2.72 13.01
C SER A 116 3.61 1.50 12.61
N SER A 117 4.23 0.43 12.10
CA SER A 117 3.53 -0.77 11.64
C SER A 117 3.34 -1.87 12.67
N SER A 118 4.19 -1.93 13.69
CA SER A 118 4.16 -3.00 14.68
C SER A 118 3.40 -2.56 15.95
N ALA A 119 2.31 -3.28 16.28
CA ALA A 119 1.54 -3.08 17.51
C ALA A 119 2.35 -3.34 18.80
N THR A 120 3.53 -3.96 18.67
CA THR A 120 4.38 -4.36 19.81
C THR A 120 5.59 -3.45 20.04
N GLY A 121 5.83 -2.45 19.20
CA GLY A 121 7.00 -1.58 19.31
C GLY A 121 8.32 -2.32 19.02
N PHE A 122 9.21 -1.68 18.28
CA PHE A 122 10.59 -2.14 18.20
C PHE A 122 11.24 -1.82 19.56
N ILE A 123 11.74 -2.82 20.30
CA ILE A 123 12.44 -2.68 21.60
C ILE A 123 11.54 -2.64 22.87
N GLY A 124 10.27 -3.07 22.78
CA GLY A 124 9.40 -3.20 23.97
C GLY A 124 8.88 -1.88 24.55
N ILE A 125 9.14 -0.77 23.86
CA ILE A 125 8.45 0.50 24.07
C ILE A 125 7.24 0.50 23.14
N ALA A 126 6.06 0.22 23.70
CA ALA A 126 4.81 0.30 22.96
C ALA A 126 4.46 1.78 22.73
N VAL A 127 4.87 2.31 21.58
CA VAL A 127 4.37 3.60 21.10
C VAL A 127 3.03 3.30 20.43
N ASP A 128 1.96 3.95 20.90
CA ASP A 128 0.66 3.82 20.25
C ASP A 128 0.76 4.16 18.76
N SER A 129 0.09 3.39 17.90
CA SER A 129 0.22 3.52 16.44
C SER A 129 -0.17 4.92 15.96
N THR A 130 -1.09 5.59 16.66
CA THR A 130 -1.47 6.99 16.41
C THR A 130 -0.30 7.92 16.68
N THR A 131 0.40 7.72 17.79
CA THR A 131 1.54 8.57 18.19
C THR A 131 2.73 8.36 17.26
N ALA A 132 3.02 7.11 16.88
CA ALA A 132 4.08 6.79 15.92
C ALA A 132 3.79 7.37 14.52
N THR A 133 2.55 7.27 14.06
CA THR A 133 2.11 7.83 12.77
C THR A 133 2.19 9.35 12.76
N LEU A 134 1.74 10.01 13.83
CA LEU A 134 1.86 11.46 14.00
C LEU A 134 3.32 11.91 14.03
N ALA A 135 4.17 11.23 14.79
CA ALA A 135 5.60 11.54 14.86
C ALA A 135 6.28 11.38 13.49
N PHE A 136 5.96 10.30 12.75
CA PHE A 136 6.47 10.10 11.40
C PHE A 136 6.04 11.23 10.44
N ALA A 137 4.75 11.58 10.44
CA ALA A 137 4.24 12.69 9.64
C ALA A 137 4.95 14.01 9.98
N LEU A 138 5.18 14.27 11.27
CA LEU A 138 5.86 15.47 11.75
C LEU A 138 7.32 15.51 11.27
N VAL A 139 8.05 14.39 11.32
CA VAL A 139 9.43 14.29 10.80
C VAL A 139 9.45 14.55 9.29
N VAL A 140 8.55 13.94 8.52
CA VAL A 140 8.46 14.16 7.07
C VAL A 140 8.17 15.63 6.76
N ILE A 141 7.26 16.26 7.50
CA ILE A 141 6.93 17.69 7.34
C ILE A 141 8.14 18.56 7.70
N LEU A 142 8.85 18.30 8.80
CA LEU A 142 10.06 19.06 9.18
C LEU A 142 11.15 18.94 8.12
N ILE A 143 11.36 17.75 7.58
CA ILE A 143 12.31 17.50 6.49
C ILE A 143 11.88 18.26 5.23
N ALA A 144 10.59 18.24 4.87
CA ALA A 144 10.06 18.96 3.73
C ALA A 144 10.19 20.48 3.89
N ILE A 145 9.84 21.03 5.07
CA ILE A 145 10.00 22.45 5.40
C ILE A 145 11.48 22.83 5.32
N TYR A 146 12.37 22.04 5.93
CA TYR A 146 13.80 22.29 5.89
C TYR A 146 14.33 22.30 4.45
N TYR A 147 13.85 21.40 3.60
CA TYR A 147 14.22 21.37 2.19
C TYR A 147 13.71 22.60 1.42
N ILE A 148 12.46 23.01 1.63
CA ILE A 148 11.85 24.17 0.97
C ILE A 148 12.46 25.49 1.45
N THR A 149 12.82 25.58 2.73
CA THR A 149 13.40 26.80 3.33
C THR A 149 14.91 26.92 3.12
N ARG A 150 15.56 25.94 2.50
CA ARG A 150 16.96 26.11 2.07
C ARG A 150 17.00 27.21 1.00
N PRO A 151 17.63 28.37 1.28
CA PRO A 151 17.78 29.40 0.27
C PRO A 151 18.61 28.82 -0.89
N GLU A 152 18.09 28.93 -2.11
CA GLU A 152 18.81 28.64 -3.34
C GLU A 152 20.06 29.53 -3.40
N GLY A 153 21.19 29.06 -2.87
CA GLY A 153 22.42 29.86 -2.80
C GLY A 153 23.52 29.37 -1.87
N ALA A 154 23.28 28.43 -0.96
CA ALA A 154 24.31 27.95 -0.02
C ALA A 154 25.41 27.05 -0.63
N THR A 155 25.39 26.81 -1.95
CA THR A 155 26.43 26.09 -2.69
C THR A 155 27.17 26.97 -3.71
N ALA A 156 27.08 28.29 -3.59
CA ALA A 156 27.79 29.24 -4.45
C ALA A 156 28.75 30.13 -3.66
N LYS A 157 29.57 29.55 -2.78
CA LYS A 157 30.89 30.10 -2.46
C LYS A 157 31.74 29.10 -1.67
N LYS A 158 32.70 28.50 -2.36
CA LYS A 158 34.01 28.21 -1.79
C LYS A 158 35.02 28.41 -2.91
N ASP A 159 35.74 29.52 -2.76
CA ASP A 159 36.97 29.83 -3.48
C ASP A 159 37.99 28.69 -3.34
#